data_AF-O18937-F1
#
_entry.id   AF-O18937-F1
#
_cell.length_a   1.000
_cell.length_b   1.000
_cell.length_c   1.000
_cell.angle_alpha   90.00
_cell.angle_beta   90.00
_cell.angle_gamma   90.00
#
_symmetry.space_group_name_H-M   'P 1'
#
loop_
_entity.id
_entity.type
_entity.pdbx_description
1 polymer ?
#
loop_
_entity_poly.entity_id
_entity_poly.type
_entity_poly.pdbx_seq_one_letter_code
_entity_poly.pdbx_strand_id
1 'polypeptide(L)'
;MVPKLFTSQICLLLLLGLLGVEGSLHAAPQKFTRAQWFSIQHIQTTPLRCTNAMRAINKYQHRCKNQNTFLHTTFAAVVNVCGNTNITCPRNASLNNCHHSRVQVPLTYCNLTGPPTITNCVYSSTQANMFYVVACDNRDQRDPPQYPVVPVHLDTTI
;
A
#
# COMPACT_ATOMS: atom_id res chain seq x y z
N MET A 1 34.50 11.89 40.03
CA MET A 1 34.66 11.06 38.82
C MET A 1 33.37 10.31 38.60
N VAL A 2 32.42 10.93 37.89
CA VAL A 2 31.10 10.36 37.57
C VAL A 2 31.16 9.90 36.10
N PRO A 3 30.70 8.69 35.76
CA PRO A 3 31.44 7.81 34.87
C PRO A 3 31.08 7.98 33.39
N LYS A 4 32.12 7.94 32.54
CA LYS A 4 32.08 7.86 31.05
C LYS A 4 31.18 6.74 30.48
N LEU A 5 30.68 5.84 31.32
CA LEU A 5 29.78 4.74 30.96
C LEU A 5 28.38 5.21 30.56
N PHE A 6 27.82 6.25 31.20
CA PHE A 6 26.49 6.77 30.85
C PHE A 6 26.47 7.37 29.44
N THR A 7 27.56 8.02 29.03
CA THR A 7 27.69 8.63 27.70
C THR A 7 27.73 7.56 26.60
N SER A 8 28.35 6.40 26.87
CA SER A 8 28.43 5.30 25.91
C SER A 8 27.07 4.62 25.68
N GLN A 9 26.28 4.41 26.73
CA GLN A 9 24.94 3.84 26.60
C GLN A 9 24.00 4.79 25.84
N ILE A 10 24.07 6.09 26.10
CA ILE A 10 23.27 7.09 25.39
C ILE A 10 23.63 7.12 23.89
N CYS A 11 24.93 7.06 23.55
CA CYS A 11 25.35 6.96 22.15
C CYS A 11 24.83 5.67 21.48
N LEU A 12 24.85 4.54 22.18
CA LEU A 12 24.35 3.27 21.64
C LEU A 12 22.84 3.32 21.39
N LEU A 13 22.07 3.90 22.32
CA LEU A 13 20.62 4.09 22.18
C LEU A 13 20.27 5.05 21.05
N LEU A 14 21.05 6.13 20.86
CA LEU A 14 20.89 7.06 19.73
C LEU A 14 21.16 6.38 18.38
N LEU A 15 22.17 5.51 18.31
CA LEU A 15 22.48 4.72 17.11
C LEU A 15 21.39 3.70 16.79
N LEU A 16 20.85 3.02 17.81
CA LEU A 16 19.73 2.08 17.65
C LEU A 16 18.43 2.80 17.23
N GLY A 17 18.18 4.01 17.75
CA GLY A 17 17.02 4.82 17.36
C GLY A 17 17.06 5.31 15.90
N LEU A 18 18.26 5.48 15.34
CA LEU A 18 18.43 5.94 13.94
C LEU A 18 18.28 4.80 12.91
N LEU A 19 18.39 3.54 13.31
CA LEU A 19 18.18 2.38 12.44
C LEU A 19 16.69 2.01 12.26
N GLY A 20 15.78 2.66 12.99
CA GLY A 20 14.34 2.38 12.99
C GLY A 20 13.50 3.10 11.92
N VAL A 21 14.10 3.87 11.00
CA VAL A 21 13.34 4.52 9.92
C VAL A 21 13.21 3.57 8.73
N GLU A 22 12.51 2.46 8.93
CA GLU A 22 11.88 1.74 7.82
C GLU A 22 10.73 2.62 7.32
N GLY A 23 11.08 3.60 6.48
CA GLY A 23 10.12 4.51 5.86
C GLY A 23 8.95 3.72 5.30
N SER A 24 7.76 3.96 5.86
CA SER A 24 6.55 3.19 5.62
C SER A 24 6.34 3.00 4.12
N LEU A 25 6.49 1.76 3.61
CA LEU A 25 6.25 1.38 2.20
C LEU A 25 4.83 1.74 1.72
N HIS A 26 3.96 2.14 2.65
CA HIS A 26 2.56 2.42 2.42
C HIS A 26 2.25 3.91 2.43
N ALA A 27 3.19 4.77 2.84
CA ALA A 27 2.99 6.21 2.82
C ALA A 27 2.88 6.71 1.36
N ALA A 28 1.84 7.49 1.09
CA ALA A 28 1.68 8.16 -0.19
C ALA A 28 2.79 9.22 -0.36
N PRO A 29 3.43 9.32 -1.55
CA PRO A 29 4.26 10.46 -1.89
C PRO A 29 3.46 11.77 -1.69
N GLN A 30 4.09 12.84 -1.17
CA GLN A 30 3.40 14.09 -0.78
C GLN A 30 2.49 14.67 -1.87
N LYS A 31 2.87 14.50 -3.14
CA LYS A 31 2.11 14.98 -4.31
C LYS A 31 0.77 14.28 -4.55
N PHE A 32 0.53 13.14 -3.90
CA PHE A 32 -0.70 12.37 -4.05
C PHE A 32 -1.49 12.37 -2.74
N THR A 33 -2.81 12.37 -2.85
CA THR A 33 -3.69 11.99 -1.75
C THR A 33 -3.55 10.49 -1.49
N ARG A 34 -4.03 10.01 -0.33
CA ARG A 34 -4.05 8.57 -0.04
C ARG A 34 -4.91 7.80 -1.04
N ALA A 35 -6.02 8.37 -1.49
CA ALA A 35 -6.90 7.78 -2.50
C ALA A 35 -6.26 7.70 -3.89
N GLN A 36 -5.58 8.77 -4.32
CA GLN A 36 -4.82 8.78 -5.57
C GLN A 36 -3.70 7.73 -5.54
N TRP A 37 -2.97 7.64 -4.41
CA TRP A 37 -1.91 6.65 -4.25
C TRP A 37 -2.43 5.22 -4.20
N PHE A 38 -3.56 4.98 -3.53
CA PHE A 38 -4.27 3.71 -3.58
C PHE A 38 -4.61 3.33 -5.03
N SER A 39 -5.18 4.25 -5.79
CA SER A 39 -5.56 4.03 -7.19
C SER A 39 -4.35 3.65 -8.05
N ILE A 40 -3.24 4.41 -7.94
CA ILE A 40 -1.98 4.12 -8.65
C ILE A 40 -1.43 2.74 -8.31
N GLN A 41 -1.51 2.32 -7.05
CA GLN A 41 -0.94 1.05 -6.61
C GLN A 41 -1.82 -0.14 -6.91
N HIS A 42 -3.15 0.00 -6.85
CA HIS A 42 -4.04 -1.15 -6.71
C HIS A 42 -5.12 -1.25 -7.76
N ILE A 43 -5.33 -0.23 -8.61
CA ILE A 43 -6.42 -0.22 -9.58
C ILE A 43 -5.85 -0.27 -11.00
N GLN A 44 -6.27 -1.27 -11.76
CA GLN A 44 -5.96 -1.38 -13.18
C GLN A 44 -7.04 -2.17 -13.88
N THR A 45 -7.79 -1.60 -14.82
CA THR A 45 -8.95 -2.27 -15.44
C THR A 45 -8.59 -3.50 -16.28
N THR A 46 -7.35 -3.61 -16.77
CA THR A 46 -6.87 -4.75 -17.56
C THR A 46 -5.55 -5.31 -17.02
N PRO A 47 -5.30 -6.63 -17.12
CA PRO A 47 -4.01 -7.18 -16.71
C PRO A 47 -2.83 -6.57 -17.47
N LEU A 48 -1.81 -6.17 -16.72
CA LEU A 48 -0.51 -5.73 -17.25
C LEU A 48 0.60 -6.61 -16.71
N ARG A 49 1.67 -6.80 -17.49
CA ARG A 49 2.88 -7.47 -17.00
C ARG A 49 3.44 -6.71 -15.80
N CYS A 50 3.63 -7.39 -14.67
CA CYS A 50 4.05 -6.76 -13.41
C CYS A 50 5.32 -5.92 -13.54
N THR A 51 6.32 -6.41 -14.27
CA THR A 51 7.57 -5.66 -14.51
C THR A 51 7.32 -4.28 -15.14
N ASN A 52 6.30 -4.12 -15.98
CA ASN A 52 5.95 -2.83 -16.56
C ASN A 52 5.09 -2.00 -15.62
N ALA A 53 4.06 -2.61 -15.03
CA ALA A 53 3.12 -1.93 -14.14
C ALA A 53 3.80 -1.35 -12.88
N MET A 54 4.76 -2.08 -12.31
CA MET A 54 5.50 -1.68 -11.11
C MET A 54 6.46 -0.52 -11.33
N ARG A 55 6.85 -0.18 -12.58
CA ARG A 55 7.81 0.91 -12.85
C ARG A 55 7.34 2.25 -12.30
N ALA A 56 6.04 2.57 -12.45
CA ALA A 56 5.48 3.82 -11.95
C ALA A 56 5.52 3.89 -10.42
N ILE A 57 5.11 2.81 -9.74
CA ILE A 57 5.13 2.72 -8.28
C ILE A 57 6.56 2.83 -7.75
N ASN A 58 7.47 2.02 -8.30
CA ASN A 58 8.86 1.99 -7.89
C ASN A 58 9.57 3.33 -8.12
N LYS A 59 9.29 4.02 -9.23
CA LYS A 59 9.81 5.37 -9.52
C LYS A 59 9.41 6.36 -8.42
N TYR A 60 8.18 6.31 -7.94
CA TYR A 60 7.72 7.23 -6.89
C TYR A 60 8.15 6.85 -5.48
N GLN A 61 8.41 5.56 -5.23
CA GLN A 61 8.94 5.09 -3.94
C GLN A 61 10.46 5.09 -3.85
N HIS A 62 11.16 5.33 -4.96
CA HIS A 62 12.63 5.27 -5.06
C HIS A 62 13.23 3.90 -4.67
N ARG A 63 12.45 2.81 -4.78
CA ARG A 63 12.89 1.43 -4.57
C ARG A 63 11.98 0.43 -5.30
N CYS A 64 12.44 -0.80 -5.48
CA CYS A 64 11.57 -1.90 -5.90
C CYS A 64 10.65 -2.29 -4.73
N LYS A 65 9.33 -2.14 -4.87
CA LYS A 65 8.39 -2.67 -3.88
C LYS A 65 8.36 -4.20 -3.96
N ASN A 66 8.52 -4.91 -2.84
CA ASN A 66 8.64 -6.38 -2.85
C ASN A 66 7.42 -7.09 -3.42
N GLN A 67 6.22 -6.64 -3.02
CA GLN A 67 4.95 -7.21 -3.41
C GLN A 67 3.93 -6.12 -3.71
N ASN A 68 3.06 -6.38 -4.67
CA ASN A 68 1.92 -5.51 -4.96
C ASN A 68 0.79 -6.31 -5.59
N THR A 69 -0.45 -5.85 -5.39
CA THR A 69 -1.63 -6.45 -6.02
C THR A 69 -2.35 -5.38 -6.83
N PHE A 70 -2.64 -5.70 -8.09
CA PHE A 70 -3.53 -4.91 -8.94
C PHE A 70 -4.88 -5.61 -9.02
N LEU A 71 -5.93 -4.93 -8.56
CA LEU A 71 -7.33 -5.34 -8.73
C LEU A 71 -7.79 -4.93 -10.12
N HIS A 72 -8.34 -5.89 -10.87
CA HIS A 72 -8.91 -5.66 -12.20
C HIS A 72 -10.36 -5.21 -12.12
N THR A 73 -10.53 -3.98 -11.62
CA THR A 73 -11.81 -3.33 -11.39
C THR A 73 -11.66 -1.82 -11.56
N THR A 74 -12.74 -1.06 -11.34
CA THR A 74 -12.73 0.41 -11.42
C THR A 74 -12.58 1.04 -10.03
N PHE A 75 -12.04 2.26 -9.96
CA PHE A 75 -11.97 3.01 -8.70
C PHE A 75 -13.36 3.21 -8.08
N ALA A 76 -14.38 3.52 -8.90
CA ALA A 76 -15.76 3.66 -8.46
C ALA A 76 -16.33 2.37 -7.85
N ALA A 77 -15.99 1.20 -8.41
CA ALA A 77 -16.40 -0.08 -7.83
C ALA A 77 -15.79 -0.32 -6.44
N VAL A 78 -14.53 0.09 -6.22
CA VAL A 78 -13.90 0.02 -4.89
C VAL A 78 -14.47 1.05 -3.93
N VAL A 79 -14.79 2.26 -4.38
CA VAL A 79 -15.53 3.24 -3.57
C VAL A 79 -16.86 2.67 -3.08
N ASN A 80 -17.59 1.94 -3.93
CA ASN A 80 -18.82 1.26 -3.50
C ASN A 80 -18.58 0.23 -2.39
N VAL A 81 -17.41 -0.42 -2.35
CA VAL A 81 -17.03 -1.33 -1.25
C VAL A 81 -16.88 -0.58 0.07
N CYS A 82 -16.42 0.68 0.07
CA CYS A 82 -16.39 1.51 1.28
C CYS A 82 -17.79 1.76 1.89
N GLY A 83 -18.88 1.52 1.14
CA GLY A 83 -20.25 1.57 1.64
C GLY A 83 -20.75 0.26 2.27
N ASN A 84 -19.94 -0.81 2.26
CA ASN A 84 -20.27 -2.06 2.95
C ASN A 84 -20.07 -1.92 4.47
N THR A 85 -20.57 -2.88 5.23
CA THR A 85 -20.40 -2.95 6.68
C THR A 85 -18.93 -2.83 7.07
N ASN A 86 -18.64 -1.95 8.03
CA ASN A 86 -17.34 -1.85 8.67
C ASN A 86 -16.95 -3.17 9.35
N ILE A 87 -15.69 -3.55 9.17
CA ILE A 87 -15.07 -4.68 9.85
C ILE A 87 -13.72 -4.24 10.43
N THR A 88 -13.24 -5.00 11.41
CA THR A 88 -11.85 -4.90 11.86
C THR A 88 -10.91 -5.27 10.73
N CYS A 89 -9.86 -4.48 10.52
CA CYS A 89 -8.88 -4.71 9.47
C CYS A 89 -8.05 -5.98 9.76
N PRO A 90 -8.04 -6.98 8.85
CA PRO A 90 -7.31 -8.24 9.06
C PRO A 90 -5.83 -8.07 9.39
N ARG A 91 -5.13 -7.09 8.80
CA ARG A 91 -3.71 -6.83 9.10
C ARG A 91 -3.45 -5.85 10.24
N ASN A 92 -4.50 -5.22 10.78
CA ASN A 92 -4.37 -4.30 11.91
C ASN A 92 -5.64 -4.30 12.77
N ALA A 93 -5.62 -5.12 13.82
CA ALA A 93 -6.74 -5.30 14.73
C ALA A 93 -7.17 -4.02 15.50
N SER A 94 -6.36 -2.95 15.48
CA SER A 94 -6.71 -1.66 16.10
C SER A 94 -7.59 -0.77 15.21
N LEU A 95 -7.78 -1.13 13.93
CA LEU A 95 -8.55 -0.35 12.96
C LEU A 95 -9.87 -1.04 12.60
N ASN A 96 -10.96 -0.29 12.58
CA ASN A 96 -12.33 -0.76 12.25
C ASN A 96 -12.93 -0.05 11.03
N ASN A 97 -12.08 0.47 10.14
CA ASN A 97 -12.46 1.16 8.91
C ASN A 97 -12.23 0.30 7.65
N CYS A 98 -12.19 -1.01 7.81
CA CYS A 98 -12.06 -1.94 6.69
C CYS A 98 -13.43 -2.40 6.18
N HIS A 99 -13.49 -2.75 4.90
CA HIS A 99 -14.70 -3.16 4.21
C HIS A 99 -14.40 -4.31 3.25
N HIS A 100 -15.18 -5.39 3.35
CA HIS A 100 -15.02 -6.59 2.54
C HIS A 100 -15.80 -6.47 1.21
N SER A 101 -15.23 -6.91 0.10
CA SER A 101 -15.91 -6.94 -1.20
C SER A 101 -17.03 -8.00 -1.20
N ARG A 102 -18.18 -7.71 -1.81
CA ARG A 102 -19.27 -8.70 -1.91
C ARG A 102 -19.08 -9.74 -3.01
N VAL A 103 -18.17 -9.45 -3.94
CA VAL A 103 -17.86 -10.29 -5.10
C VAL A 103 -16.35 -10.42 -5.23
N GLN A 104 -15.93 -11.50 -5.86
CA GLN A 104 -14.55 -11.65 -6.30
C GLN A 104 -14.29 -10.75 -7.50
N VAL A 105 -13.04 -10.30 -7.64
CA VAL A 105 -12.56 -9.62 -8.85
C VAL A 105 -11.32 -10.34 -9.37
N PRO A 106 -11.07 -10.32 -10.68
CA PRO A 106 -9.77 -10.72 -11.19
C PRO A 106 -8.71 -9.79 -10.63
N LEU A 107 -7.54 -10.34 -10.32
CA LEU A 107 -6.40 -9.56 -9.84
C LEU A 107 -5.08 -10.16 -10.33
N THR A 108 -4.03 -9.36 -10.26
CA THR A 108 -2.65 -9.78 -10.51
C THR A 108 -1.78 -9.48 -9.30
N TYR A 109 -1.19 -10.52 -8.73
CA TYR A 109 -0.09 -10.42 -7.77
C TYR A 109 1.23 -10.22 -8.50
N CYS A 110 1.98 -9.23 -8.04
CA CYS A 110 3.33 -8.91 -8.48
C CYS A 110 4.30 -9.22 -7.35
N ASN A 111 5.20 -10.17 -7.57
CA ASN A 111 6.27 -10.49 -6.62
C ASN A 111 7.62 -10.16 -7.25
N LEU A 112 8.47 -9.40 -6.55
CA LEU A 112 9.82 -9.09 -6.99
C LEU A 112 10.63 -10.39 -7.09
N THR A 113 11.22 -10.65 -8.26
CA THR A 113 12.06 -11.82 -8.54
C THR A 113 13.47 -11.44 -8.97
N GLY A 114 13.67 -10.22 -9.45
CA GLY A 114 14.96 -9.70 -9.90
C GLY A 114 15.73 -8.92 -8.84
N PRO A 115 16.89 -8.33 -9.23
CA PRO A 115 17.69 -7.51 -8.33
C PRO A 115 16.89 -6.30 -7.82
N PRO A 116 17.05 -5.89 -6.54
CA PRO A 116 16.34 -4.76 -5.95
C PRO A 116 16.89 -3.40 -6.39
N THR A 117 17.55 -3.34 -7.54
CA THR A 117 17.99 -2.09 -8.18
C THR A 117 16.81 -1.48 -8.92
N ILE A 118 16.44 -0.24 -8.57
CA ILE A 118 15.25 0.43 -9.11
C ILE A 118 15.14 0.44 -10.64
N THR A 119 16.28 0.48 -11.34
CA THR A 119 16.33 0.48 -12.82
C THR A 119 16.02 -0.88 -13.44
N ASN A 120 16.22 -1.98 -12.69
CA ASN A 120 16.17 -3.36 -13.20
C ASN A 120 15.23 -4.26 -12.39
N CYS A 121 14.25 -3.71 -11.66
CA CYS A 121 13.30 -4.54 -10.92
C CYS A 121 12.57 -5.49 -11.91
N VAL A 122 12.61 -6.79 -11.64
CA VAL A 122 11.85 -7.80 -12.40
C VAL A 122 10.83 -8.44 -11.47
N TYR A 123 9.62 -8.64 -11.97
CA TYR A 123 8.52 -9.22 -11.21
C TYR A 123 7.93 -10.44 -11.91
N SER A 124 7.53 -11.43 -11.12
CA SER A 124 6.56 -12.43 -11.58
C SER A 124 5.14 -11.86 -11.56
N SER A 125 4.25 -12.49 -12.32
CA SER A 125 2.82 -12.14 -12.38
C SER A 125 1.99 -13.40 -12.11
N THR A 126 1.19 -13.37 -11.06
CA THR A 126 0.26 -14.46 -10.72
C THR A 126 -1.17 -13.92 -10.73
N GLN A 127 -2.00 -14.45 -11.61
CA GLN A 127 -3.40 -14.05 -11.70
C GLN A 127 -4.26 -14.90 -10.75
N ALA A 128 -5.32 -14.31 -10.19
CA ALA A 128 -6.32 -15.00 -9.40
C ALA A 128 -7.67 -14.28 -9.49
N ASN A 129 -8.72 -14.93 -9.00
CA ASN A 129 -10.01 -14.29 -8.71
C ASN A 129 -10.25 -14.41 -7.21
N MET A 130 -10.33 -13.28 -6.51
CA MET A 130 -10.38 -13.27 -5.03
C MET A 130 -11.27 -12.12 -4.54
N PHE A 131 -11.76 -12.27 -3.31
CA PHE A 131 -12.31 -11.17 -2.56
C PHE A 131 -11.17 -10.26 -2.07
N TYR A 132 -11.52 -9.04 -1.66
CA TYR A 132 -10.56 -8.09 -1.13
C TYR A 132 -11.15 -7.27 0.01
N VAL A 133 -10.26 -6.80 0.87
CA VAL A 133 -10.58 -5.93 2.01
C VAL A 133 -9.81 -4.64 1.86
N VAL A 134 -10.52 -3.52 1.85
CA VAL A 134 -9.93 -2.17 1.78
C VAL A 134 -10.23 -1.38 3.04
N ALA A 135 -9.26 -0.60 3.50
CA ALA A 135 -9.53 0.45 4.48
C ALA A 135 -9.98 1.72 3.75
N CYS A 136 -11.00 2.38 4.29
CA CYS A 136 -11.58 3.59 3.72
C CYS A 136 -11.58 4.73 4.74
N ASP A 137 -11.38 5.95 4.28
CA ASP A 137 -11.40 7.17 5.10
C ASP A 137 -12.14 8.30 4.36
N ASN A 138 -12.43 9.39 5.08
CA ASN A 138 -12.87 10.63 4.46
C ASN A 138 -11.83 11.13 3.44
N ARG A 139 -12.31 11.66 2.33
CA ARG A 139 -11.46 12.19 1.25
C ARG A 139 -10.54 13.32 1.70
N ASP A 140 -9.42 13.50 1.00
CA ASP A 140 -8.59 14.69 1.11
C ASP A 140 -9.31 15.88 0.42
N GLN A 141 -9.00 17.12 0.83
CA GLN A 141 -9.54 18.32 0.17
C GLN A 141 -9.15 18.39 -1.32
N ARG A 142 -8.03 17.77 -1.69
CA ARG A 142 -7.52 17.66 -3.06
C ARG A 142 -8.22 16.57 -3.89
N ASP A 143 -8.99 15.68 -3.26
CA ASP A 143 -9.76 14.65 -3.97
C ASP A 143 -11.07 15.24 -4.53
N PRO A 144 -11.60 14.73 -5.65
CA PRO A 144 -12.87 15.17 -6.20
C PRO A 144 -14.02 15.06 -5.18
N PRO A 145 -14.92 16.07 -5.08
CA PRO A 145 -15.99 16.08 -4.08
C PRO A 145 -17.05 14.99 -4.31
N GLN A 146 -17.04 14.35 -5.49
CA GLN A 146 -17.95 13.26 -5.85
C GLN A 146 -17.87 12.06 -4.90
N TYR A 147 -16.70 11.80 -4.28
CA TYR A 147 -16.48 10.65 -3.41
C TYR A 147 -16.12 11.12 -2.01
N PRO A 148 -17.09 11.30 -1.09
CA PRO A 148 -16.82 11.79 0.27
C PRO A 148 -15.99 10.80 1.11
N VAL A 149 -16.16 9.50 0.84
CA VAL A 149 -15.40 8.39 1.44
C VAL A 149 -14.67 7.66 0.32
N VAL A 150 -13.39 7.35 0.54
CA VAL A 150 -12.49 6.82 -0.49
C VAL A 150 -11.62 5.70 0.06
N PRO A 151 -11.25 4.70 -0.77
CA PRO A 151 -10.29 3.67 -0.36
C PRO A 151 -8.89 4.28 -0.24
N VAL A 152 -8.20 3.96 0.86
CA VAL A 152 -6.87 4.48 1.18
C VAL A 152 -5.81 3.40 1.34
N HIS A 153 -6.22 2.14 1.53
CA HIS A 153 -5.33 1.01 1.70
C HIS A 153 -5.99 -0.29 1.25
N LEU A 154 -5.23 -1.17 0.59
CA LEU A 154 -5.61 -2.56 0.37
C LEU A 154 -5.05 -3.39 1.53
N ASP A 155 -5.91 -3.78 2.47
CA ASP A 155 -5.50 -4.51 3.67
C ASP A 155 -5.15 -5.95 3.33
N THR A 156 -6.03 -6.68 2.65
CA THR A 156 -5.77 -8.05 2.22
C THR A 156 -6.66 -8.49 1.05
N THR A 157 -6.34 -9.67 0.52
CA THR A 157 -7.12 -10.41 -0.49
C THR A 157 -7.39 -11.81 0.05
N ILE A 158 -8.61 -12.34 -0.19
CA ILE A 158 -9.14 -13.56 0.45
C ILE A 158 -9.85 -14.44 -0.58
#